data_AF-A0A365QSA6-F1
#
_entry.id   AF-A0A365QSA6-F1
#
_cell.length_a   1.000
_cell.length_b   1.000
_cell.length_c   1.000
_cell.angle_alpha   90.00
_cell.angle_beta   90.00
_cell.angle_gamma   90.00
#
_symmetry.space_group_name_H-M   'P 1'
#
loop_
_entity.id
_entity.type
_entity.pdbx_description
1 polymer ?
#
loop_
_entity_poly.entity_id
_entity_poly.type
_entity_poly.pdbx_seq_one_letter_code
_entity_poly.pdbx_strand_id
1 'polypeptide(L)'
;MINALPLALALYWLLEYVVRRASYCAEMEPATFQPPWQTGCEWAIVISPGFWLSHYFKSRIQHFAGANAVSARRTLITRSNWLNVLVSMIFLILGLLTTLAARGTFGWSLVADLVVVRYISRTTEIGYAFGRDVMTPPDNRSGLDKHARLTLALRSYVELFLLAMPVYLLCVPHYGTVLRALTLSLSVGTLTNVGYGLPLDQHGYRALLVFPQVIATLSLVLLSLASYISRPEPKSTPEADAEPK
;
A
#
# COMPACT_ATOMS: atom_id res chain seq x y z
N MET A 1 4.16 -30.17 -6.32
CA MET A 1 3.71 -28.81 -5.95
C MET A 1 2.20 -28.76 -6.14
N ILE A 2 1.42 -28.58 -5.07
CA ILE A 2 -0.02 -28.36 -5.22
C ILE A 2 -0.19 -26.91 -5.67
N ASN A 3 -0.80 -26.69 -6.83
CA ASN A 3 -0.95 -25.35 -7.39
C ASN A 3 -2.14 -24.63 -6.72
N ALA A 4 -1.87 -23.90 -5.64
CA ALA A 4 -2.88 -23.14 -4.91
C ALA A 4 -3.08 -21.71 -5.46
N LEU A 5 -2.20 -21.26 -6.36
CA LEU A 5 -2.15 -19.90 -6.88
C LEU A 5 -3.47 -19.42 -7.54
N PRO A 6 -4.17 -20.20 -8.38
CA PRO A 6 -5.44 -19.74 -8.97
C PRO A 6 -6.50 -19.44 -7.91
N LEU A 7 -6.58 -20.29 -6.88
CA LEU A 7 -7.50 -20.09 -5.76
C LEU A 7 -7.07 -18.89 -4.92
N ALA A 8 -5.78 -18.73 -4.65
CA ALA A 8 -5.24 -17.57 -3.94
C ALA A 8 -5.59 -16.26 -4.66
N LEU A 9 -5.44 -16.21 -5.98
CA LEU A 9 -5.81 -15.05 -6.79
C LEU A 9 -7.31 -14.75 -6.70
N ALA A 10 -8.17 -15.76 -6.82
CA ALA A 10 -9.63 -15.59 -6.71
C ALA A 10 -10.05 -15.09 -5.32
N LEU A 11 -9.52 -15.68 -4.26
CA LEU A 11 -9.79 -15.28 -2.88
C LEU A 11 -9.26 -13.87 -2.60
N TYR A 12 -8.08 -13.52 -3.10
CA TYR A 12 -7.52 -12.19 -2.95
C TYR A 12 -8.35 -11.13 -3.68
N TRP A 13 -8.85 -11.44 -4.87
CA TRP A 13 -9.80 -10.58 -5.59
C TRP A 13 -11.06 -10.29 -4.78
N LEU A 14 -11.67 -11.34 -4.22
CA LEU A 14 -12.85 -11.21 -3.36
C LEU A 14 -12.54 -10.35 -2.13
N LEU A 15 -11.40 -10.60 -1.48
CA LEU A 15 -10.94 -9.85 -0.33
C LEU A 15 -10.77 -8.36 -0.66
N GLU A 16 -10.03 -8.03 -1.72
CA GLU A 16 -9.85 -6.63 -2.13
C GLU A 16 -11.19 -5.98 -2.45
N TYR A 17 -12.09 -6.68 -3.14
CA TYR A 17 -13.43 -6.15 -3.39
C TYR A 17 -14.15 -5.76 -2.10
N VAL A 18 -14.16 -6.66 -1.11
CA VAL A 18 -14.78 -6.43 0.21
C VAL A 18 -14.12 -5.25 0.92
N VAL A 19 -12.79 -5.18 0.95
CA VAL A 19 -12.03 -4.10 1.60
C VAL A 19 -12.35 -2.74 0.97
N ARG A 20 -12.43 -2.68 -0.36
CA ARG A 20 -12.72 -1.43 -1.09
C ARG A 20 -14.17 -1.03 -0.95
N ARG A 21 -15.09 -1.99 -0.97
CA ARG A 21 -16.51 -1.77 -0.69
C ARG A 21 -16.71 -1.24 0.74
N ALA A 22 -16.02 -1.80 1.73
CA ALA A 22 -16.07 -1.32 3.11
C ALA A 22 -15.44 0.07 3.29
N SER A 23 -14.44 0.42 2.47
CA SER A 23 -13.86 1.76 2.44
C SER A 23 -14.83 2.80 1.86
N TYR A 24 -15.75 2.37 0.99
CA TYR A 24 -16.74 3.19 0.32
C TYR A 24 -18.02 3.31 1.18
N CYS A 25 -18.25 4.49 1.77
CA CYS A 25 -19.43 4.71 2.62
C CYS A 25 -20.72 4.69 1.79
N ALA A 26 -21.84 4.21 2.36
CA ALA A 26 -23.15 4.23 1.69
C ALA A 26 -23.59 5.66 1.30
N GLU A 27 -23.21 6.66 2.09
CA GLU A 27 -23.42 8.09 1.80
C GLU A 27 -22.73 8.57 0.52
N MET A 28 -21.81 7.79 -0.04
CA MET A 28 -21.12 8.09 -1.29
C MET A 28 -21.84 7.48 -2.51
N GLU A 29 -22.92 6.73 -2.35
CA GLU A 29 -23.61 6.12 -3.49
C GLU A 29 -24.33 7.16 -4.36
N PRO A 30 -24.03 7.25 -5.67
CA PRO A 30 -24.77 8.12 -6.57
C PRO A 30 -26.21 7.62 -6.75
N ALA A 31 -27.16 8.55 -6.92
CA ALA A 31 -28.56 8.23 -7.22
C ALA A 31 -28.75 7.45 -8.54
N THR A 32 -27.84 7.65 -9.51
CA THR A 32 -27.80 6.91 -10.78
C THR A 32 -26.34 6.68 -11.17
N PHE A 33 -25.92 5.42 -11.33
CA PHE A 33 -24.56 5.07 -11.73
C PHE A 33 -24.55 4.28 -13.03
N GLN A 34 -23.82 4.78 -14.02
CA GLN A 34 -23.27 3.95 -15.08
C GLN A 34 -21.75 4.06 -15.00
N PRO A 35 -21.00 2.96 -14.79
CA PRO A 35 -19.55 3.02 -14.78
C PRO A 35 -19.07 3.35 -16.19
N PRO A 36 -18.35 4.47 -16.42
CA PRO A 36 -17.60 4.60 -17.65
C PRO A 36 -16.46 3.58 -17.58
N TRP A 37 -16.51 2.56 -18.44
CA TRP A 37 -15.37 1.68 -18.67
C TRP A 37 -14.19 2.54 -19.15
N GLN A 38 -13.08 2.56 -18.42
CA GLN A 38 -11.87 3.25 -18.84
C GLN A 38 -11.01 2.30 -19.65
N THR A 39 -11.11 2.38 -20.98
CA THR A 39 -10.22 1.72 -21.94
C THR A 39 -8.75 2.08 -21.69
N GLY A 40 -7.84 1.09 -21.69
CA GLY A 40 -6.38 1.27 -21.56
C GLY A 40 -5.78 0.88 -20.20
N CYS A 41 -6.59 0.55 -19.20
CA CYS A 41 -6.16 0.11 -17.87
C CYS A 41 -6.44 -1.39 -17.62
N GLU A 42 -6.70 -2.18 -18.65
CA GLU A 42 -7.09 -3.59 -18.53
C GLU A 42 -5.97 -4.44 -17.92
N TRP A 43 -4.70 -4.08 -18.17
CA TRP A 43 -3.53 -4.74 -17.58
C TRP A 43 -3.48 -4.62 -16.05
N ALA A 44 -4.11 -3.60 -15.46
CA ALA A 44 -4.17 -3.39 -14.01
C ALA A 44 -4.95 -4.50 -13.30
N ILE A 45 -5.92 -5.12 -13.98
CA ILE A 45 -6.71 -6.25 -13.46
C ILE A 45 -5.79 -7.43 -13.13
N VAL A 46 -4.75 -7.64 -13.94
CA VAL A 46 -3.85 -8.79 -13.78
C VAL A 46 -2.75 -8.50 -12.75
N ILE A 47 -2.21 -7.28 -12.73
CA ILE A 47 -1.03 -6.94 -11.91
C ILE A 47 -1.41 -6.53 -10.47
N SER A 48 -2.50 -5.77 -10.29
CA SER A 48 -2.90 -5.28 -8.96
C SER A 48 -4.43 -5.11 -8.89
N PRO A 49 -5.14 -6.15 -8.42
CA PRO A 49 -6.59 -6.07 -8.15
C PRO A 49 -6.96 -4.89 -7.26
N GLY A 50 -6.12 -4.59 -6.27
CA GLY A 50 -6.29 -3.45 -5.36
C GLY A 50 -6.20 -2.11 -6.09
N PHE A 51 -5.25 -1.96 -7.02
CA PHE A 51 -5.12 -0.76 -7.84
C PHE A 51 -6.34 -0.53 -8.74
N TRP A 52 -6.80 -1.59 -9.44
CA TRP A 52 -7.97 -1.50 -10.30
C TRP A 52 -9.25 -1.15 -9.51
N LEU A 53 -9.51 -1.84 -8.40
CA LEU A 53 -10.66 -1.56 -7.54
C LEU A 53 -10.59 -0.15 -6.91
N SER A 54 -9.40 0.32 -6.55
CA SER A 54 -9.21 1.70 -6.07
C SER A 54 -9.63 2.72 -7.12
N HIS A 55 -9.30 2.50 -8.40
CA HIS A 55 -9.77 3.31 -9.51
C HIS A 55 -11.29 3.20 -9.71
N TYR A 56 -11.83 1.99 -9.67
CA TYR A 56 -13.26 1.74 -9.78
C TYR A 56 -14.08 2.52 -8.74
N PHE A 57 -13.73 2.41 -7.45
CA PHE A 57 -14.45 3.12 -6.39
C PHE A 57 -14.20 4.63 -6.39
N LYS A 58 -13.03 5.10 -6.88
CA LYS A 58 -12.77 6.53 -7.08
C LYS A 58 -13.60 7.13 -8.22
N SER A 59 -13.88 6.37 -9.28
CA SER A 59 -14.75 6.83 -10.37
C SER A 59 -16.17 7.08 -9.88
N ARG A 60 -16.65 6.27 -8.92
CA ARG A 60 -18.00 6.39 -8.35
C ARG A 60 -18.24 7.68 -7.57
N ILE A 61 -17.21 8.31 -7.02
CA ILE A 61 -17.32 9.60 -6.31
C ILE A 61 -17.14 10.82 -7.22
N GLN A 62 -17.03 10.65 -8.54
CA GLN A 62 -16.87 11.77 -9.49
C GLN A 62 -18.11 12.65 -9.61
N HIS A 63 -19.29 12.17 -9.19
CA HIS A 63 -20.53 12.94 -9.20
C HIS A 63 -20.56 14.05 -8.13
N PHE A 64 -19.71 13.97 -7.09
CA PHE A 64 -19.57 15.05 -6.13
C PHE A 64 -18.79 16.22 -6.75
N ALA A 65 -19.20 17.45 -6.43
CA ALA A 65 -18.50 18.68 -6.83
C ALA A 65 -18.00 19.48 -5.61
N GLY A 66 -17.00 20.33 -5.83
CA GLY A 66 -16.47 21.26 -4.83
C GLY A 66 -16.01 20.59 -3.53
N ALA A 67 -16.38 21.16 -2.38
CA ALA A 67 -15.97 20.69 -1.06
C ALA A 67 -16.41 19.23 -0.75
N ASN A 68 -17.57 18.81 -1.26
CA ASN A 68 -18.07 17.45 -1.05
C ASN A 68 -17.21 16.40 -1.76
N ALA A 69 -16.70 16.72 -2.96
CA ALA A 69 -15.78 15.85 -3.69
C ALA A 69 -14.46 15.66 -2.93
N VAL A 70 -13.95 16.74 -2.35
CA VAL A 70 -12.72 16.75 -1.55
C VAL A 70 -12.90 15.92 -0.27
N SER A 71 -14.01 16.11 0.45
CA SER A 71 -14.34 15.35 1.66
C SER A 71 -14.51 13.86 1.38
N ALA A 72 -15.25 13.49 0.33
CA ALA A 72 -15.46 12.09 -0.05
C ALA A 72 -14.13 11.40 -0.40
N ARG A 73 -13.27 12.06 -1.18
CA ARG A 73 -11.92 11.55 -1.52
C ARG A 73 -11.07 11.35 -0.27
N ARG A 74 -11.04 12.32 0.65
CA ARG A 74 -10.28 12.24 1.89
C ARG A 74 -10.75 11.07 2.76
N THR A 75 -12.06 10.91 2.92
CA THR A 75 -12.66 9.83 3.70
C THR A 75 -12.33 8.46 3.10
N LEU A 76 -12.49 8.30 1.79
CA LEU A 76 -12.16 7.07 1.08
C LEU A 76 -10.68 6.69 1.25
N ILE A 77 -9.77 7.65 1.04
CA ILE A 77 -8.32 7.42 1.18
C ILE A 77 -7.96 7.04 2.62
N THR A 78 -8.49 7.76 3.61
CA THR A 78 -8.17 7.53 5.03
C THR A 78 -8.70 6.19 5.52
N ARG A 79 -9.95 5.83 5.19
CA ARG A 79 -10.54 4.54 5.54
C ARG A 79 -9.83 3.39 4.84
N SER A 80 -9.56 3.54 3.55
CA SER A 80 -8.85 2.51 2.78
C SER A 80 -7.44 2.26 3.32
N ASN A 81 -6.72 3.30 3.72
CA ASN A 81 -5.40 3.12 4.34
C ASN A 81 -5.49 2.35 5.67
N TRP A 82 -6.45 2.71 6.54
CA TRP A 82 -6.62 2.04 7.82
C TRP A 82 -7.03 0.57 7.67
N LEU A 83 -8.00 0.28 6.79
CA LEU A 83 -8.43 -1.09 6.51
C LEU A 83 -7.29 -1.93 5.92
N ASN A 84 -6.43 -1.34 5.09
CA ASN A 84 -5.26 -2.03 4.57
C ASN A 84 -4.26 -2.43 5.65
N VAL A 85 -4.03 -1.57 6.65
CA VAL A 85 -3.22 -1.92 7.82
C VAL A 85 -3.86 -3.09 8.58
N LEU A 86 -5.17 -3.05 8.82
CA LEU A 86 -5.89 -4.14 9.49
C LEU A 86 -5.77 -5.47 8.75
N VAL A 87 -5.98 -5.46 7.43
CA VAL A 87 -5.86 -6.68 6.63
C VAL A 87 -4.41 -7.18 6.60
N SER A 88 -3.42 -6.29 6.53
CA SER A 88 -2.01 -6.68 6.62
C SER A 88 -1.65 -7.29 7.99
N MET A 89 -2.27 -6.84 9.08
CA MET A 89 -2.15 -7.52 10.39
C MET A 89 -2.78 -8.92 10.38
N ILE A 90 -3.95 -9.09 9.74
CA ILE A 90 -4.57 -10.42 9.58
C ILE A 90 -3.63 -11.36 8.81
N PHE A 91 -3.01 -10.89 7.73
CA PHE A 91 -2.05 -11.68 6.94
C PHE A 91 -0.79 -12.03 7.73
N LEU A 92 -0.31 -11.13 8.60
CA LEU A 92 0.77 -11.44 9.53
C LEU A 92 0.39 -12.59 10.47
N ILE A 93 -0.77 -12.50 11.12
CA ILE A 93 -1.26 -13.54 12.03
C ILE A 93 -1.44 -14.87 11.29
N LEU A 94 -2.07 -14.86 10.11
CA LEU A 94 -2.23 -16.04 9.27
C LEU A 94 -0.88 -16.65 8.89
N GLY A 95 0.11 -15.82 8.53
CA GLY A 95 1.45 -16.29 8.20
C GLY A 95 2.16 -16.94 9.39
N LEU A 96 2.03 -16.36 10.59
CA LEU A 96 2.56 -16.94 11.82
C LEU A 96 1.89 -18.27 12.16
N LEU A 97 0.55 -18.34 12.12
CA LEU A 97 -0.19 -19.57 12.38
C LEU A 97 0.16 -20.67 11.37
N THR A 98 0.40 -20.29 10.12
CA THR A 98 0.80 -21.24 9.06
C THR A 98 2.12 -21.93 9.39
N THR A 99 3.03 -21.31 10.16
CA THR A 99 4.28 -21.95 10.59
C THR A 99 4.09 -23.21 11.44
N LEU A 100 2.91 -23.39 12.04
CA LEU A 100 2.53 -24.58 12.80
C LEU A 100 2.15 -25.77 11.90
N ALA A 101 1.86 -25.52 10.61
CA ALA A 101 1.51 -26.54 9.64
C ALA A 101 2.76 -27.10 8.94
N ALA A 102 2.69 -28.34 8.46
CA ALA A 102 3.76 -28.93 7.67
C ALA A 102 3.95 -28.17 6.33
N ARG A 103 5.20 -27.83 6.02
CA ARG A 103 5.58 -27.19 4.75
C ARG A 103 5.20 -28.08 3.56
N GLY A 104 4.64 -27.46 2.53
CA GLY A 104 4.25 -28.15 1.29
C GLY A 104 2.83 -28.74 1.31
N THR A 105 2.11 -28.65 2.43
CA THR A 105 0.66 -28.90 2.46
C THR A 105 -0.09 -27.87 1.63
N PHE A 106 -1.30 -28.22 1.17
CA PHE A 106 -2.14 -27.30 0.41
C PHE A 106 -2.41 -25.99 1.16
N GLY A 107 -2.73 -26.07 2.46
CA GLY A 107 -2.97 -24.89 3.30
C GLY A 107 -1.73 -23.98 3.40
N TRP A 108 -0.54 -24.56 3.57
CA TRP A 108 0.71 -23.81 3.57
C TRP A 108 0.91 -23.06 2.24
N SER A 109 0.78 -23.78 1.12
CA SER A 109 0.94 -23.20 -0.22
C SER A 109 -0.10 -22.10 -0.48
N LEU A 110 -1.35 -22.30 -0.10
CA LEU A 110 -2.42 -21.33 -0.27
C LEU A 110 -2.16 -20.03 0.48
N VAL A 111 -1.73 -20.10 1.75
CA VAL A 111 -1.42 -18.90 2.54
C VAL A 111 -0.17 -18.20 2.00
N ALA A 112 0.87 -18.94 1.63
CA ALA A 112 2.07 -18.38 1.03
C ALA A 112 1.74 -17.60 -0.27
N ASP A 113 0.96 -18.21 -1.17
CA ASP A 113 0.54 -17.57 -2.42
C ASP A 113 -0.32 -16.33 -2.15
N LEU A 114 -1.28 -16.41 -1.22
CA LEU A 114 -2.12 -15.27 -0.82
C LEU A 114 -1.29 -14.09 -0.31
N VAL A 115 -0.33 -14.36 0.58
CA VAL A 115 0.55 -13.35 1.17
C VAL A 115 1.41 -12.68 0.10
N VAL A 116 1.96 -13.45 -0.84
CA VAL A 116 2.78 -12.91 -1.95
C VAL A 116 1.94 -12.05 -2.89
N VAL A 117 0.77 -12.53 -3.31
CA VAL A 117 -0.14 -11.77 -4.19
C VAL A 117 -0.54 -10.45 -3.54
N ARG A 118 -0.93 -10.47 -2.25
CA ARG A 118 -1.26 -9.26 -1.50
C ARG A 118 -0.08 -8.31 -1.42
N TYR A 119 1.10 -8.82 -1.11
CA TYR A 119 2.32 -8.03 -0.97
C TYR A 119 2.71 -7.32 -2.27
N ILE A 120 2.68 -8.01 -3.42
CA ILE A 120 2.95 -7.40 -4.73
C ILE A 120 1.89 -6.36 -5.06
N SER A 121 0.60 -6.72 -4.95
CA SER A 121 -0.50 -5.81 -5.24
C SER A 121 -0.43 -4.53 -4.40
N ARG A 122 -0.11 -4.66 -3.11
CA ARG A 122 -0.05 -3.53 -2.18
C ARG A 122 1.18 -2.64 -2.37
N THR A 123 2.35 -3.23 -2.59
CA THR A 123 3.59 -2.48 -2.88
C THR A 123 3.45 -1.66 -4.17
N THR A 124 2.86 -2.25 -5.22
CA THR A 124 2.51 -1.54 -6.47
C THR A 124 1.51 -0.41 -6.22
N GLU A 125 0.44 -0.66 -5.46
CA GLU A 125 -0.56 0.37 -5.17
C GLU A 125 0.04 1.55 -4.38
N ILE A 126 0.87 1.28 -3.37
CA ILE A 126 1.56 2.32 -2.59
C ILE A 126 2.48 3.13 -3.52
N GLY A 127 3.35 2.46 -4.28
CA GLY A 127 4.26 3.12 -5.21
C GLY A 127 3.53 4.03 -6.19
N TYR A 128 2.46 3.54 -6.81
CA TYR A 128 1.66 4.32 -7.73
C TYR A 128 0.92 5.48 -7.04
N ALA A 129 0.27 5.22 -5.91
CA ALA A 129 -0.57 6.23 -5.23
C ALA A 129 0.27 7.44 -4.80
N PHE A 130 1.45 7.18 -4.22
CA PHE A 130 2.35 8.24 -3.82
C PHE A 130 3.06 8.87 -5.01
N GLY A 131 3.52 8.08 -6.00
CA GLY A 131 4.14 8.62 -7.22
C GLY A 131 3.21 9.60 -7.94
N ARG A 132 1.93 9.25 -8.06
CA ARG A 132 0.90 10.13 -8.62
C ARG A 132 0.66 11.37 -7.76
N ASP A 133 0.67 11.28 -6.44
CA ASP A 133 0.44 12.45 -5.56
C ASP A 133 1.53 13.53 -5.74
N VAL A 134 2.75 13.12 -6.10
CA VAL A 134 3.85 14.06 -6.39
C VAL A 134 3.83 14.60 -7.81
N MET A 135 3.50 13.77 -8.80
CA MET A 135 3.40 14.21 -10.20
C MET A 135 2.15 15.08 -10.47
N THR A 136 1.14 15.04 -9.59
CA THR A 136 -0.10 15.81 -9.77
C THR A 136 0.08 17.26 -9.31
N PRO A 137 -0.30 18.25 -10.13
CA PRO A 137 -0.27 19.67 -9.75
C PRO A 137 -1.05 19.96 -8.45
N PRO A 138 -0.63 20.96 -7.66
CA PRO A 138 -1.17 21.23 -6.33
C PRO A 138 -2.69 21.46 -6.31
N ASP A 139 -3.26 22.03 -7.37
CA ASP A 139 -4.69 22.36 -7.48
C ASP A 139 -5.61 21.12 -7.63
N ASN A 140 -5.05 19.97 -8.01
CA ASN A 140 -5.77 18.70 -8.16
C ASN A 140 -5.53 17.70 -7.01
N ARG A 141 -4.87 18.14 -5.94
CA ARG A 141 -4.52 17.27 -4.82
C ARG A 141 -5.75 16.84 -4.02
N SER A 142 -5.68 15.63 -3.46
CA SER A 142 -6.59 15.23 -2.39
C SER A 142 -6.52 16.30 -1.28
N GLY A 143 -7.65 16.78 -0.75
CA GLY A 143 -7.68 17.83 0.30
C GLY A 143 -7.18 17.36 1.66
N LEU A 144 -6.20 16.46 1.66
CA LEU A 144 -5.38 16.07 2.78
C LEU A 144 -4.32 17.15 2.98
N ASP A 145 -4.32 17.71 4.19
CA ASP A 145 -3.23 18.56 4.68
C ASP A 145 -1.91 17.76 4.80
N LYS A 146 -0.78 18.46 4.80
CA LYS A 146 0.58 17.91 4.88
C LYS A 146 0.71 16.90 6.03
N HIS A 147 0.21 17.23 7.22
CA HIS A 147 0.27 16.33 8.37
C HIS A 147 -0.50 15.04 8.13
N ALA A 148 -1.71 15.13 7.54
CA ALA A 148 -2.52 13.97 7.23
C ALA A 148 -1.88 13.07 6.17
N ARG A 149 -1.18 13.66 5.18
CA ARG A 149 -0.40 12.88 4.19
C ARG A 149 0.78 12.17 4.82
N LEU A 150 1.52 12.85 5.70
CA LEU A 150 2.63 12.22 6.43
C LEU A 150 2.13 11.08 7.31
N THR A 151 1.01 11.23 8.00
CA THR A 151 0.38 10.15 8.77
C THR A 151 -0.01 8.97 7.87
N LEU A 152 -0.53 9.23 6.66
CA LEU A 152 -0.90 8.20 5.71
C LEU A 152 0.32 7.45 5.15
N ALA A 153 1.42 8.17 4.89
CA ALA A 153 2.71 7.61 4.50
C ALA A 153 3.27 6.73 5.61
N LEU A 154 3.30 7.22 6.85
CA LEU A 154 3.79 6.46 8.00
C LEU A 154 2.98 5.18 8.24
N ARG A 155 1.65 5.24 8.13
CA ARG A 155 0.78 4.06 8.24
C ARG A 155 1.07 3.05 7.12
N SER A 156 1.24 3.52 5.89
CA SER A 156 1.60 2.66 4.75
C SER A 156 3.00 2.05 4.92
N TYR A 157 3.93 2.79 5.55
CA TYR A 157 5.26 2.31 5.87
C TYR A 157 5.24 1.20 6.93
N VAL A 158 4.50 1.39 8.02
CA VAL A 158 4.28 0.34 9.04
C VAL A 158 3.57 -0.87 8.45
N GLU A 159 2.56 -0.64 7.60
CA GLU A 159 1.86 -1.71 6.88
C GLU A 159 2.82 -2.60 6.08
N LEU A 160 3.78 -2.01 5.37
CA LEU A 160 4.77 -2.75 4.59
C LEU A 160 5.62 -3.66 5.48
N PHE A 161 6.03 -3.23 6.67
CA PHE A 161 6.77 -4.09 7.60
C PHE A 161 5.94 -5.31 8.03
N LEU A 162 4.68 -5.08 8.36
CA LEU A 162 3.76 -6.13 8.80
C LEU A 162 3.49 -7.14 7.67
N LEU A 163 3.35 -6.65 6.43
CA LEU A 163 3.03 -7.47 5.27
C LEU A 163 4.25 -8.21 4.69
N ALA A 164 5.45 -7.61 4.74
CA ALA A 164 6.68 -8.24 4.26
C ALA A 164 7.15 -9.39 5.17
N MET A 165 6.90 -9.30 6.47
CA MET A 165 7.29 -10.34 7.43
C MET A 165 6.76 -11.74 7.10
N PRO A 166 5.44 -11.97 6.87
CA PRO A 166 4.95 -13.29 6.49
C PRO A 166 5.44 -13.75 5.10
N VAL A 167 5.72 -12.82 4.17
CA VAL A 167 6.37 -13.16 2.89
C VAL A 167 7.75 -13.77 3.13
N TYR A 168 8.57 -13.11 3.95
CA TYR A 168 9.93 -13.55 4.25
C TYR A 168 9.94 -14.84 5.06
N LEU A 169 8.99 -15.00 5.99
CA LEU A 169 8.84 -16.19 6.81
C LEU A 169 8.48 -17.43 5.98
N LEU A 170 7.53 -17.29 5.05
CA LEU A 170 6.95 -18.43 4.32
C LEU A 170 7.64 -18.72 2.98
N CYS A 171 8.15 -17.69 2.30
CA CYS A 171 8.57 -17.80 0.91
C CYS A 171 10.09 -17.68 0.73
N VAL A 172 10.78 -16.88 1.56
CA VAL A 172 12.22 -16.67 1.38
C VAL A 172 13.02 -17.82 2.05
N PRO A 173 13.90 -18.50 1.30
CA PRO A 173 14.74 -19.57 1.85
C PRO A 173 15.60 -19.05 3.02
N HIS A 174 15.88 -19.90 4.02
CA HIS A 174 16.74 -19.59 5.19
C HIS A 174 16.22 -18.54 6.21
N TYR A 175 15.12 -17.84 5.89
CA TYR A 175 14.41 -16.90 6.78
C TYR A 175 13.19 -17.52 7.48
N GLY A 176 13.14 -18.86 7.57
CA GLY A 176 12.02 -19.60 8.13
C GLY A 176 11.77 -19.43 9.63
N THR A 177 12.58 -18.64 10.34
CA THR A 177 12.34 -18.29 11.74
C THR A 177 11.71 -16.91 11.85
N VAL A 178 10.79 -16.75 12.80
CA VAL A 178 10.06 -15.50 13.05
C VAL A 178 11.01 -14.33 13.25
N LEU A 179 12.07 -14.51 14.06
CA LEU A 179 13.05 -13.46 14.34
C LEU A 179 13.79 -13.02 13.07
N ARG A 180 14.24 -13.97 12.24
CA ARG A 180 14.96 -13.64 11.00
C ARG A 180 14.04 -12.93 10.00
N ALA A 181 12.80 -13.37 9.85
CA ALA A 181 11.83 -12.73 8.97
C ALA A 181 11.50 -11.29 9.42
N LEU A 182 11.34 -11.08 10.73
CA LEU A 182 11.15 -9.76 11.32
C LEU A 182 12.37 -8.86 11.07
N THR A 183 13.57 -9.34 11.39
CA THR A 183 14.82 -8.59 11.16
C THR A 183 14.97 -8.23 9.68
N LEU A 184 14.69 -9.15 8.75
CA LEU A 184 14.77 -8.87 7.33
C LEU A 184 13.71 -7.85 6.90
N SER A 185 12.47 -7.95 7.39
CA SER A 185 11.40 -6.97 7.13
C SER A 185 11.82 -5.55 7.54
N LEU A 186 12.37 -5.40 8.73
CA LEU A 186 12.84 -4.13 9.24
C LEU A 186 14.06 -3.62 8.45
N SER A 187 15.04 -4.49 8.19
CA SER A 187 16.26 -4.12 7.48
C SER A 187 15.94 -3.63 6.06
N VAL A 188 15.24 -4.48 5.28
CA VAL A 188 14.85 -4.13 3.90
C VAL A 188 13.96 -2.89 3.85
N GLY A 189 12.97 -2.77 4.75
CA GLY A 189 12.07 -1.63 4.71
C GLY A 189 12.74 -0.32 5.13
N THR A 190 13.72 -0.37 6.03
CA THR A 190 14.57 0.79 6.37
C THR A 190 15.67 1.05 5.34
N LEU A 191 15.74 0.27 4.26
CA LEU A 191 16.80 0.30 3.26
C LEU A 191 18.19 0.03 3.85
N THR A 192 18.25 -0.59 5.03
CA THR A 192 19.50 -0.99 5.67
C THR A 192 19.76 -2.46 5.38
N ASN A 193 21.00 -2.79 5.04
CA ASN A 193 21.42 -4.19 4.90
C ASN A 193 20.53 -5.05 3.97
N VAL A 194 20.03 -4.46 2.87
CA VAL A 194 19.19 -5.15 1.86
C VAL A 194 19.89 -6.42 1.33
N GLY A 195 21.23 -6.40 1.29
CA GLY A 195 22.05 -7.54 0.89
C GLY A 195 21.86 -8.81 1.72
N TYR A 196 21.37 -8.72 2.96
CA TYR A 196 21.03 -9.94 3.71
C TYR A 196 19.93 -10.75 3.00
N GLY A 197 18.97 -10.09 2.35
CA GLY A 197 17.90 -10.77 1.62
C GLY A 197 18.34 -11.51 0.34
N LEU A 198 19.61 -11.38 -0.05
CA LEU A 198 20.20 -11.96 -1.26
C LEU A 198 21.28 -12.98 -0.87
N PRO A 199 20.93 -14.26 -0.63
CA PRO A 199 21.93 -15.27 -0.34
C PRO A 199 22.88 -15.42 -1.54
N LEU A 200 24.19 -15.38 -1.26
CA LEU A 200 25.28 -15.42 -2.25
C LEU A 200 25.25 -16.68 -3.14
N ASP A 201 24.64 -17.76 -2.64
CA ASP A 201 24.81 -19.10 -3.21
C ASP A 201 23.55 -19.60 -3.95
N GLN A 202 22.44 -18.84 -3.97
CA GLN A 202 21.20 -19.27 -4.61
C GLN A 202 20.43 -18.11 -5.26
N HIS A 203 20.54 -17.99 -6.59
CA HIS A 203 19.76 -17.08 -7.43
C HIS A 203 18.31 -17.55 -7.64
N GLY A 204 17.61 -17.93 -6.56
CA GLY A 204 16.20 -18.27 -6.63
C GLY A 204 15.35 -17.03 -6.87
N TYR A 205 14.37 -17.09 -7.78
CA TYR A 205 13.42 -16.01 -8.05
C TYR A 205 12.70 -15.48 -6.79
N ARG A 206 12.64 -16.28 -5.71
CA ARG A 206 12.07 -15.90 -4.42
C ARG A 206 12.87 -14.84 -3.67
N ALA A 207 14.18 -14.75 -3.92
CA ALA A 207 15.01 -13.67 -3.38
C ALA A 207 14.59 -12.30 -3.93
N LEU A 208 13.98 -12.25 -5.13
CA LEU A 208 13.48 -11.01 -5.72
C LEU A 208 12.30 -10.40 -4.95
N LEU A 209 11.67 -11.15 -4.04
CA LEU A 209 10.56 -10.67 -3.21
C LEU A 209 10.97 -9.55 -2.24
N VAL A 210 12.26 -9.26 -2.05
CA VAL A 210 12.70 -8.11 -1.25
C VAL A 210 12.54 -6.78 -2.00
N PHE A 211 12.64 -6.78 -3.33
CA PHE A 211 12.65 -5.55 -4.13
C PHE A 211 11.32 -4.78 -4.14
N PRO A 212 10.13 -5.41 -4.16
CA PRO A 212 8.87 -4.66 -4.06
C PRO A 212 8.79 -3.79 -2.80
N GLN A 213 9.25 -4.27 -1.64
CA GLN A 213 9.34 -3.46 -0.43
C GLN A 213 10.34 -2.32 -0.60
N VAL A 214 11.55 -2.58 -1.14
CA VAL A 214 12.55 -1.53 -1.40
C VAL A 214 11.98 -0.40 -2.28
N ILE A 215 11.30 -0.74 -3.37
CA ILE A 215 10.72 0.23 -4.29
C ILE A 215 9.62 1.05 -3.59
N ALA A 216 8.75 0.38 -2.83
CA ALA A 216 7.66 1.04 -2.12
C ALA A 216 8.18 1.95 -0.98
N THR A 217 9.17 1.51 -0.21
CA THR A 217 9.75 2.31 0.88
C THR A 217 10.58 3.47 0.35
N LEU A 218 11.35 3.29 -0.72
CA LEU A 218 12.04 4.38 -1.41
C LEU A 218 11.04 5.43 -1.91
N SER A 219 9.93 4.99 -2.53
CA SER A 219 8.85 5.88 -2.93
C SER A 219 8.31 6.66 -1.74
N LEU A 220 7.98 6.00 -0.63
CA LEU A 220 7.47 6.68 0.57
C LEU A 220 8.47 7.72 1.12
N VAL A 221 9.75 7.39 1.21
CA VAL A 221 10.79 8.28 1.75
C VAL A 221 11.01 9.49 0.85
N LEU A 222 11.27 9.28 -0.45
CA LEU A 222 11.53 10.37 -1.39
C LEU A 222 10.36 11.34 -1.48
N LEU A 223 9.13 10.82 -1.47
CA LEU A 223 7.93 11.62 -1.64
C LEU A 223 7.53 12.35 -0.34
N SER A 224 7.84 11.75 0.81
CA SER A 224 7.74 12.43 2.12
C SER A 224 8.75 13.58 2.22
N LEU A 225 9.99 13.38 1.72
CA LEU A 225 11.03 14.41 1.69
C LEU A 225 10.66 15.54 0.72
N ALA A 226 10.20 15.22 -0.49
CA ALA A 226 9.72 16.20 -1.46
C ALA A 226 8.60 17.08 -0.88
N SER A 227 7.62 16.45 -0.20
CA SER A 227 6.53 17.16 0.48
C SER A 227 7.02 18.05 1.63
N TYR A 228 8.17 17.72 2.24
CA TYR A 228 8.77 18.54 3.28
C TYR A 228 9.51 19.76 2.71
N ILE A 229 10.32 19.56 1.66
CA ILE A 229 11.18 20.57 1.03
C ILE A 229 10.39 21.62 0.24
N SER A 230 9.25 21.28 -0.37
CA SER A 230 8.42 22.24 -1.12
C SER A 230 7.70 23.32 -0.27
N ARG A 231 8.24 23.70 0.90
CA ARG A 231 7.74 24.82 1.71
C ARG A 231 8.07 26.16 1.04
N PRO A 232 7.08 27.03 0.78
CA PRO A 232 7.33 28.46 0.85
C PRO A 232 7.57 28.81 2.33
N GLU A 233 8.66 29.53 2.62
CA GLU A 233 8.84 30.12 3.94
C GLU A 233 7.64 31.02 4.28
N PRO A 234 7.14 31.00 5.53
CA PRO A 234 6.22 32.04 5.96
C PRO A 234 6.94 33.37 5.77
N LYS A 235 6.44 34.23 4.87
CA LYS A 235 6.90 35.61 4.78
C LYS A 235 6.83 36.18 6.19
N SER A 236 7.99 36.43 6.80
CA SER A 236 8.10 37.25 7.99
C SER A 236 7.39 38.55 7.68
N THR A 237 6.25 38.78 8.32
CA THR A 237 5.61 40.09 8.34
C THR A 237 6.69 41.10 8.74
N PRO A 238 7.00 42.15 7.94
CA PRO A 238 7.91 43.19 8.39
C PRO A 238 7.37 43.75 9.70
N GLU A 239 8.24 43.85 10.70
CA GLU A 239 7.95 44.59 11.93
C GLU A 239 7.41 45.96 11.55
N ALA A 240 6.25 46.31 12.13
CA ALA A 240 5.67 47.62 11.98
C ALA A 240 6.58 48.62 12.71
N ASP A 241 7.44 49.28 11.95
CA ASP A 241 8.07 50.54 12.33
C ASP A 241 6.98 51.61 12.52
N ALA A 242 6.70 51.96 13.78
CA ALA A 242 6.04 53.21 14.20
C ALA A 242 6.26 53.36 15.71
N GLU A 243 6.71 54.45 16.32
CA GLU A 243 7.16 55.80 15.96
C GLU A 243 7.73 56.38 17.28
N PRO A 244 8.81 57.19 17.32
CA PRO A 244 9.23 57.84 18.56
C PRO A 244 8.32 59.05 18.89
N LYS A 245 7.88 59.13 20.14
CA LYS A 245 7.18 60.29 20.73
C LYS A 245 8.12 61.47 20.96
#